data_AF-A0A355C8H7-F1
#
_entry.id   AF-A0A355C8H7-F1
#
_cell.length_a   1.000
_cell.length_b   1.000
_cell.length_c   1.000
_cell.angle_alpha   90.00
_cell.angle_beta   90.00
_cell.angle_gamma   90.00
#
_symmetry.space_group_name_H-M   'P 1'
#
loop_
_entity.id
_entity.type
_entity.pdbx_description
1 polymer ?
#
loop_
_entity_poly.entity_id
_entity_poly.type
_entity_poly.pdbx_seq_one_letter_code
_entity_poly.pdbx_strand_id
1 'polypeptide(L)' 'MIQKKLKMGMVGGGSDAFIGAIHRNAAFMDNLIELVCGCFSVNPEISRSSGR' A
#
# COMPACT_ATOMS: atom_id res chain seq x y z
N MET A 1 7.78 5.44 -25.84
CA MET A 1 8.13 5.85 -24.46
C MET A 1 7.52 4.83 -23.52
N ILE A 2 8.29 4.23 -22.60
CA ILE A 2 7.71 3.35 -21.58
C ILE A 2 7.02 4.25 -20.54
N GLN A 3 5.73 4.07 -20.35
CA GLN A 3 5.00 4.79 -19.30
C GLN A 3 5.43 4.23 -17.93
N LYS A 4 6.08 5.07 -17.12
CA LYS A 4 6.48 4.67 -15.76
C LYS A 4 5.24 4.54 -14.88
N LYS A 5 5.23 3.51 -14.01
CA LYS A 5 4.20 3.36 -12.98
C LYS A 5 4.20 4.57 -12.04
N LEU A 6 3.03 4.97 -11.59
CA LEU A 6 2.86 6.00 -10.57
C LEU A 6 3.34 5.45 -9.23
N LYS A 7 4.22 6.18 -8.56
CA LYS A 7 4.69 5.84 -7.21
C LYS A 7 3.67 6.32 -6.18
N MET A 8 3.11 5.40 -5.40
CA MET A 8 2.11 5.66 -4.39
C MET A 8 2.67 5.43 -2.99
N GLY A 9 2.23 6.25 -2.03
CA GLY A 9 2.34 5.99 -0.60
C GLY A 9 0.96 5.74 0.00
N MET A 10 0.87 4.97 1.08
CA MET A 10 -0.40 4.67 1.76
C MET A 10 -0.36 5.00 3.25
N VAL A 11 -1.47 5.52 3.80
CA VAL A 11 -1.63 5.78 5.23
C VAL A 11 -2.85 5.01 5.74
N GLY A 12 -2.68 4.26 6.84
CA GLY A 12 -3.67 3.31 7.35
C GLY A 12 -3.70 2.01 6.55
N GLY A 13 -4.67 1.14 6.82
CA GLY A 13 -4.87 -0.10 6.06
C GLY A 13 -3.80 -1.17 6.30
N GLY A 14 -3.27 -1.26 7.53
CA GLY A 14 -2.35 -2.32 7.94
C GLY A 14 -2.96 -3.73 7.88
N SER A 15 -2.17 -4.72 8.30
CA SER A 15 -2.56 -6.13 8.34
C SER A 15 -3.74 -6.40 9.27
N ASP A 16 -4.02 -5.47 10.18
CA ASP A 16 -5.15 -5.44 11.10
C ASP A 16 -6.43 -4.83 10.48
N ALA A 17 -6.39 -4.34 9.24
CA ALA A 17 -7.49 -3.64 8.60
C ALA A 17 -7.93 -4.29 7.27
N PHE A 18 -9.20 -4.70 7.22
CA PHE A 18 -9.81 -5.31 6.03
C PHE A 18 -9.70 -4.44 4.77
N ILE A 19 -10.02 -3.14 4.89
CA ILE A 19 -10.04 -2.22 3.75
C ILE A 19 -8.66 -2.01 3.12
N GLY A 20 -7.57 -2.15 3.89
CA GLY A 20 -6.21 -1.93 3.39
C GLY A 20 -5.84 -2.87 2.25
N ALA A 21 -6.21 -4.15 2.37
CA ALA A 21 -6.00 -5.12 1.31
C ALA A 21 -6.81 -4.79 0.05
N ILE A 22 -8.06 -4.33 0.20
CA ILE A 22 -8.93 -3.96 -0.92
C ILE A 22 -8.35 -2.77 -1.70
N HIS A 23 -7.89 -1.71 -1.01
CA HIS A 23 -7.27 -0.56 -1.66
C HIS A 23 -5.98 -0.92 -2.40
N ARG A 24 -5.12 -1.78 -1.81
CA ARG A 24 -3.90 -2.26 -2.49
C ARG A 24 -4.24 -3.08 -3.72
N ASN A 25 -5.20 -4.00 -3.62
CA ASN A 25 -5.66 -4.78 -4.77
C ASN A 25 -6.15 -3.86 -5.89
N ALA A 26 -7.05 -2.91 -5.58
CA ALA A 26 -7.56 -1.95 -6.55
C ALA A 26 -6.44 -1.12 -7.21
N ALA A 27 -5.48 -0.62 -6.41
CA ALA A 27 -4.35 0.14 -6.93
C ALA A 27 -3.48 -0.66 -7.91
N PHE A 28 -3.34 -1.97 -7.69
CA PHE A 28 -2.51 -2.85 -8.53
C PHE A 28 -3.24 -3.45 -9.73
N MET A 29 -4.58 -3.40 -9.79
CA MET A 29 -5.39 -4.06 -10.83
C MET A 29 -5.01 -3.66 -12.25
N ASP A 30 -4.81 -2.37 -12.50
CA ASP A 30 -4.47 -1.86 -13.84
C ASP A 30 -2.95 -1.90 -14.12
N ASN A 31 -2.15 -2.39 -13.17
CA ASN A 31 -0.69 -2.42 -13.25
C ASN A 31 -0.04 -1.04 -13.50
N LEU A 32 -0.72 0.05 -13.15
CA LEU A 32 -0.27 1.43 -13.34
C LEU A 32 0.43 2.01 -12.10
N ILE A 33 0.32 1.35 -10.94
CA ILE A 33 0.82 1.85 -9.65
C ILE A 33 1.90 0.94 -9.07
N GLU A 34 2.86 1.56 -8.37
CA GLU A 34 3.86 0.94 -7.51
C GLU A 34 3.74 1.55 -6.10
N LEU A 35 3.41 0.74 -5.09
CA LEU A 35 3.40 1.18 -3.69
C LEU A 35 4.84 1.19 -3.17
N VAL A 36 5.37 2.38 -2.84
CA VAL A 36 6.79 2.56 -2.49
C VAL A 36 7.03 2.89 -1.02
N CYS A 37 5.98 3.31 -0.30
CA CYS A 37 6.07 3.63 1.12
C CYS A 37 4.70 3.55 1.82
N GLY A 38 4.70 3.56 3.15
CA GLY A 38 3.47 3.74 3.90
C GLY A 38 3.64 3.88 5.41
N CYS A 39 2.57 4.33 6.06
CA CYS A 39 2.40 4.37 7.51
C CYS A 39 1.08 3.66 7.84
N PHE A 40 1.16 2.37 8.17
CA PHE A 40 -0.01 1.49 8.11
C PHE A 40 -0.77 1.37 9.43
N SER A 41 -0.11 1.66 10.56
CA SER A 41 -0.70 1.65 11.89
C SER A 41 0.07 2.57 12.84
N VAL A 42 -0.61 3.03 13.90
CA VAL A 42 0.04 3.70 15.04
C VAL A 42 0.88 2.73 15.87
N ASN A 43 0.58 1.43 15.82
CA ASN A 43 1.40 0.40 16.42
C ASN A 43 2.62 0.14 15.50
N PRO A 44 3.86 0.41 15.96
CA PRO A 44 5.06 0.27 15.12
C PRO A 44 5.26 -1.14 14.55
N GLU A 45 4.89 -2.18 15.30
CA GLU A 45 5.06 -3.57 14.86
C GLU A 45 4.08 -3.93 13.75
N ILE A 46 2.81 -3.53 13.89
CA ILE A 46 1.80 -3.70 12.83
C ILE A 46 2.20 -2.88 11.60
N SER A 47 2.65 -1.64 11.79
CA SER A 47 3.05 -0.78 10.69
C SER A 47 4.22 -1.38 9.90
N ARG A 48 5.24 -1.89 10.59
CA ARG A 48 6.40 -2.54 9.97
C ARG A 48 6.04 -3.87 9.30
N SER A 49 5.18 -4.69 9.89
CA SER A 49 4.77 -5.97 9.28
C SER A 49 3.90 -5.77 8.04
N SER A 50 3.10 -4.70 8.00
CA SER A 50 2.20 -4.38 6.89
C SER A 50 2.90 -3.88 5.63
N GLY A 51 4.10 -3.31 5.78
CA GLY A 51 4.91 -2.77 4.68
C GLY A 51 5.98 -3.71 4.15
N ARG A 52 5.97 -4.98 4.57
CA ARG A 52 6.90 -6.01 4.09
C ARG A 52 6.40 -6.71 2.83
#